data_AF-A0A2S3VXY6-F1
#
_entry.id   AF-A0A2S3VXY6-F1
#
_cell.length_a   1.000
_cell.length_b   1.000
_cell.length_c   1.000
_cell.angle_alpha   90.00
_cell.angle_beta   90.00
_cell.angle_gamma   90.00
#
_symmetry.space_group_name_H-M   'P 1'
#
loop_
_entity.id
_entity.type
_entity.pdbx_description
1 polymer ?
#
loop_
_entity_poly.entity_id
_entity_poly.type
_entity_poly.pdbx_seq_one_letter_code
_entity_poly.pdbx_strand_id
1 'polypeptide(L)' 'MAFKDGDVVMVRKDAVADPKWGGTRGTVVEIIDNGQMRVRSDQTGDDKWFTPDQVVSG' A
#
# COMPACT_ATOMS: atom_id res chain seq x y z
N MET A 1 -3.08 8.20 11.68
CA MET A 1 -4.15 7.44 10.99
C MET A 1 -3.81 5.97 11.12
N ALA A 2 -4.71 5.17 11.66
CA ALA A 2 -4.58 3.71 11.59
C ALA A 2 -5.30 3.27 10.31
N PHE A 3 -4.57 2.63 9.41
CA PHE A 3 -5.17 2.00 8.24
C PHE A 3 -5.94 0.75 8.68
N LYS A 4 -6.96 0.38 7.90
CA LYS A 4 -7.71 -0.87 8.06
C LYS A 4 -7.77 -1.63 6.74
N ASP A 5 -8.02 -2.92 6.84
CA ASP A 5 -8.45 -3.77 5.74
C ASP A 5 -9.64 -3.14 4.99
N GLY A 6 -9.52 -3.10 3.66
CA GLY A 6 -10.43 -2.41 2.75
C GLY A 6 -10.13 -0.92 2.51
N ASP A 7 -9.18 -0.31 3.23
CA ASP A 7 -8.80 1.07 2.94
C ASP A 7 -8.09 1.19 1.60
N VAL A 8 -8.45 2.23 0.85
CA VAL A 8 -7.74 2.63 -0.36
C VAL A 8 -6.56 3.51 0.04
N VAL A 9 -5.40 3.15 -0.47
CA VAL A 9 -4.15 3.87 -0.24
C VAL A 9 -3.45 4.18 -1.55
N MET A 10 -2.64 5.24 -1.54
CA MET A 10 -1.68 5.53 -2.58
C MET A 10 -0.27 5.25 -2.07
N VAL A 11 0.49 4.50 -2.86
CA VAL A 11 1.89 4.22 -2.58
C VAL A 11 2.72 5.45 -2.96
N ARG A 12 3.55 5.94 -2.05
CA ARG A 12 4.38 7.12 -2.29
C ARG A 12 5.44 6.78 -3.35
N LYS A 13 5.64 7.70 -4.30
CA LYS A 13 6.59 7.52 -5.40
C LYS A 13 8.03 7.34 -4.92
N ASP A 14 8.41 8.04 -3.87
CA ASP A 14 9.78 8.04 -3.35
C ASP A 14 10.04 6.96 -2.30
N ALA A 15 9.00 6.22 -1.91
CA ALA A 15 9.08 5.23 -0.83
C ALA A 15 9.40 3.82 -1.32
N VAL A 16 9.35 3.57 -2.62
CA VAL A 16 9.57 2.25 -3.22
C VAL A 16 10.52 2.38 -4.40
N ALA A 17 11.53 1.50 -4.44
CA ALA A 17 12.45 1.44 -5.58
C ALA A 17 11.78 0.90 -6.86
N ASP A 18 10.64 0.23 -6.73
CA ASP A 18 9.92 -0.37 -7.85
C ASP A 18 9.01 0.68 -8.52
N PRO A 19 9.31 1.12 -9.75
CA PRO A 19 8.55 2.16 -10.42
C PRO A 19 7.11 1.74 -10.74
N LYS A 20 6.80 0.44 -10.72
CA LYS A 20 5.42 -0.06 -10.91
C LYS A 20 4.53 0.22 -9.71
N TRP A 21 5.11 0.49 -8.55
CA TRP A 21 4.38 0.76 -7.32
C TRP A 21 4.41 2.23 -6.94
N GLY A 22 5.47 2.96 -7.26
CA GLY A 22 5.59 4.38 -6.93
C GLY A 22 4.48 5.24 -7.56
N GLY A 23 3.62 5.84 -6.72
CA GLY A 23 2.47 6.65 -7.16
C GLY A 23 1.23 5.83 -7.55
N THR A 24 1.21 4.53 -7.26
CA THR A 24 0.11 3.64 -7.64
C THR A 24 -0.93 3.57 -6.52
N ARG A 25 -2.20 3.48 -6.92
CA ARG A 25 -3.33 3.25 -6.03
C ARG A 25 -3.50 1.75 -5.77
N GLY A 26 -3.80 1.40 -4.54
CA GLY A 26 -4.14 0.04 -4.18
C GLY A 26 -5.03 -0.02 -2.94
N THR A 27 -5.50 -1.23 -2.66
CA THR A 27 -6.39 -1.50 -1.52
C THR A 27 -5.64 -2.33 -0.49
N VAL A 28 -5.72 -1.93 0.77
CA VAL A 28 -5.20 -2.72 1.88
C VAL A 28 -6.05 -3.98 2.03
N VAL A 29 -5.46 -5.15 1.85
CA VAL A 29 -6.17 -6.44 1.96
C VAL A 29 -5.88 -7.16 3.27
N GLU A 30 -4.79 -6.80 3.95
CA GLU A 30 -4.34 -7.45 5.17
C GLU A 30 -3.43 -6.50 5.95
N ILE A 31 -3.53 -6.49 7.27
CA ILE A 31 -2.62 -5.79 8.17
C ILE A 31 -2.16 -6.80 9.21
N ILE A 32 -0.85 -6.90 9.41
CA ILE A 32 -0.26 -7.79 10.40
C ILE A 32 0.22 -6.99 11.62
N ASP A 33 0.41 -7.68 12.75
CA ASP A 33 0.69 -7.07 14.06
C ASP A 33 1.92 -6.17 14.10
N ASN A 34 2.88 -6.34 13.18
CA ASN A 34 4.05 -5.48 13.07
C ASN A 34 3.77 -4.13 12.37
N GLY A 35 2.50 -3.86 12.01
CA GLY A 35 2.05 -2.65 11.33
C GLY A 35 2.27 -2.64 9.82
N GLN A 36 2.83 -3.70 9.23
CA GLN A 36 2.90 -3.84 7.78
C GLN A 36 1.53 -4.17 7.20
N MET A 37 1.31 -3.66 6.00
CA MET A 37 0.04 -3.74 5.30
C MET A 37 0.28 -4.35 3.94
N ARG A 38 -0.49 -5.37 3.61
CA ARG A 38 -0.54 -5.91 2.26
C ARG A 38 -1.47 -5.06 1.43
N VAL A 39 -0.92 -4.45 0.39
CA VAL A 39 -1.67 -3.63 -0.55
C VAL A 39 -1.76 -4.38 -1.87
N ARG A 40 -2.98 -4.55 -2.38
CA ARG A 40 -3.25 -5.02 -3.73
C ARG A 40 -3.30 -3.83 -4.68
N SER A 41 -2.48 -3.84 -5.71
CA SER A 41 -2.48 -2.82 -6.76
C SER A 41 -3.76 -2.89 -7.57
N ASP A 42 -4.47 -1.77 -7.71
CA ASP A 42 -5.66 -1.69 -8.54
C ASP A 42 -5.31 -1.75 -10.05
N GLN A 43 -4.06 -1.48 -10.41
CA GLN A 43 -3.60 -1.48 -11.81
C GLN A 43 -3.16 -2.85 -12.30
N THR A 44 -2.42 -3.60 -11.47
CA THR A 44 -1.81 -4.87 -11.88
C THR A 44 -2.49 -6.09 -11.23
N GLY A 45 -3.23 -5.90 -10.14
CA GLY A 45 -3.77 -6.99 -9.34
C GLY A 45 -2.74 -7.68 -8.44
N ASP A 46 -1.48 -7.23 -8.48
CA ASP A 46 -0.42 -7.78 -7.63
C ASP A 46 -0.58 -7.34 -6.18
N ASP A 47 -0.08 -8.16 -5.25
CA ASP A 47 -0.04 -7.82 -3.84
C ASP A 47 1.40 -7.57 -3.39
N LYS A 48 1.61 -6.56 -2.54
CA LYS A 48 2.91 -6.29 -1.91
C LYS A 48 2.76 -5.73 -0.52
N TRP A 49 3.73 -6.03 0.34
CA TRP A 49 3.79 -5.52 1.70
C TRP A 49 4.43 -4.14 1.72
N PHE A 50 3.79 -3.21 2.43
CA PHE A 50 4.25 -1.85 2.65
C PHE A 50 4.14 -1.48 4.12
N THR A 51 4.99 -0.56 4.54
CA THR A 51 4.86 0.08 5.85
C THR A 51 3.97 1.32 5.75
N PRO A 52 3.34 1.76 6.87
CA PRO A 52 2.43 2.92 6.89
C PRO A 52 3.03 4.23 6.39
N ASP A 53 4.36 4.39 6.49
CA ASP A 53 5.10 5.55 6.01
C ASP A 53 5.30 5.55 4.49
N GLN A 54 5.25 4.38 3.84
CA GLN A 54 5.40 4.25 2.39
C GLN A 54 4.10 4.50 1.62
N VAL A 55 2.98 4.61 2.33
CA VAL A 55 1.66 4.85 1.74
C VAL A 55 1.02 6.10 2.34
N VAL A 56 -0.04 6.58 1.70
CA VAL A 56 -0.92 7.64 2.17
C VAL A 56 -2.36 7.25 1.92
N SER A 57 -3.31 7.81 2.69
CA SER A 57 -4.73 7.64 2.40
C SER A 57 -5.03 8.18 1.00
N GLY A 58 -5.70 7.37 0.19
CA GLY A 58 -6.16 7.75 -1.15
C GLY A 58 -7.49 8.49 -1.15
#